data_AF-A0A723HY27-F1
#
_entry.id   AF-A0A723HY27-F1
#
_cell.length_a   1.000
_cell.length_b   1.000
_cell.length_c   1.000
_cell.angle_alpha   90.00
_cell.angle_beta   90.00
_cell.angle_gamma   90.00
#
_symmetry.space_group_name_H-M   'P 1'
#
loop_
_entity.id
_entity.type
_entity.pdbx_description
1 polymer ?
#
loop_
_entity_poly.entity_id
_entity_poly.type
_entity_poly.pdbx_seq_one_letter_code
_entity_poly.pdbx_strand_id
1 'polypeptide(L)'
;MTADKTLKQAISNITIWRKGEQRAPHKPLLLLYVLSHYRQGHDRLFDYGSEIHEQLLDLLERYGPQRREQRPDMPFWRLKGDGFWELQ
;
A
#
# COMPACT_ATOMS: atom_id res chain seq x y z
N MET A 1 -9.66 21.06 13.55
CA MET A 1 -8.60 21.02 12.51
C MET A 1 -7.84 19.71 12.62
N THR A 2 -8.40 18.53 12.29
CA THR A 2 -7.94 17.37 13.09
C THR A 2 -7.88 15.98 12.45
N ALA A 3 -8.46 15.73 11.26
CA ALA A 3 -8.35 14.41 10.61
C ALA A 3 -7.49 14.42 9.33
N ASP A 4 -7.75 15.35 8.41
CA ASP A 4 -7.07 15.40 7.09
C ASP A 4 -5.57 15.72 7.20
N LYS A 5 -5.18 16.63 8.10
CA LYS A 5 -3.76 16.90 8.42
C LYS A 5 -3.07 15.65 8.97
N THR A 6 -3.80 14.82 9.70
CA THR A 6 -3.28 13.63 10.38
C THR A 6 -3.00 12.49 9.38
N LEU A 7 -3.92 12.22 8.45
CA LEU A 7 -3.72 11.18 7.42
C LEU A 7 -2.64 11.56 6.42
N LYS A 8 -2.65 12.79 5.90
CA LYS A 8 -1.60 13.27 4.98
C LYS A 8 -0.21 13.17 5.60
N GLN A 9 -0.10 13.50 6.89
CA GLN A 9 1.16 13.39 7.62
C GLN A 9 1.56 11.94 7.88
N ALA A 10 0.60 11.07 8.23
CA ALA A 10 0.84 9.63 8.36
C ALA A 10 1.36 9.01 7.05
N ILE A 11 0.69 9.30 5.92
CA ILE A 11 1.10 8.81 4.59
C ILE A 11 2.48 9.37 4.21
N SER A 12 2.74 10.66 4.46
CA SER A 12 4.07 11.26 4.18
C SER A 12 5.20 10.63 4.99
N ASN A 13 4.87 10.08 6.16
CA ASN A 13 5.83 9.49 7.10
C ASN A 13 5.94 7.97 7.00
N ILE A 14 5.29 7.31 6.02
CA ILE A 14 5.34 5.86 5.89
C ILE A 14 6.78 5.35 5.76
N THR A 15 7.08 4.28 6.49
CA THR A 15 8.40 3.65 6.43
C THR A 15 8.51 2.83 5.15
N ILE A 16 9.27 3.34 4.18
CA ILE A 16 9.57 2.66 2.91
C ILE A 16 10.99 2.10 2.99
N TRP A 17 11.14 0.78 2.81
CA TRP A 17 12.45 0.15 2.71
C TRP A 17 13.22 0.66 1.48
N ARG A 18 14.53 0.89 1.65
CA ARG A 18 15.42 1.40 0.60
C ARG A 18 16.73 0.61 0.58
N LYS A 19 17.32 0.45 -0.60
CA LYS A 19 18.67 -0.08 -0.81
C LYS A 19 19.33 0.68 -1.95
N GLY A 20 20.31 1.53 -1.61
CA GLY A 20 20.87 2.51 -2.56
C GLY A 20 19.76 3.41 -3.11
N GLU A 21 19.72 3.54 -4.43
CA GLU A 21 18.71 4.33 -5.15
C GLU A 21 17.34 3.62 -5.26
N GLN A 22 17.24 2.34 -4.92
CA GLN A 22 16.00 1.58 -5.04
C GLN A 22 15.12 1.71 -3.79
N ARG A 23 13.81 1.89 -4.01
CA ARG A 23 12.79 1.90 -2.96
C ARG A 23 11.81 0.75 -3.16
N ALA A 24 11.30 0.19 -2.07
CA ALA A 24 10.27 -0.85 -2.14
C ALA A 24 8.93 -0.25 -2.59
N PRO A 25 8.34 -0.70 -3.70
CA PRO A 25 7.10 -0.12 -4.26
C PRO A 25 5.82 -0.60 -3.55
N HIS A 26 5.89 -1.69 -2.78
CA HIS A 26 4.71 -2.40 -2.27
C HIS A 26 3.75 -1.53 -1.44
N LYS A 27 4.26 -0.77 -0.46
CA LYS A 27 3.41 0.08 0.38
C LYS A 27 2.79 1.25 -0.40
N PRO A 28 3.56 2.04 -1.18
CA PRO A 28 2.98 3.09 -2.01
C PRO A 28 1.91 2.59 -2.99
N LEU A 29 2.16 1.47 -3.68
CA LEU A 29 1.21 0.92 -4.65
C LEU A 29 -0.08 0.44 -3.97
N LEU A 30 0.03 -0.26 -2.83
CA LEU A 30 -1.14 -0.65 -2.03
C LEU A 30 -1.96 0.59 -1.59
N LEU A 31 -1.30 1.65 -1.12
CA LEU A 31 -1.97 2.88 -0.71
C LEU A 31 -2.72 3.54 -1.86
N LEU A 32 -2.08 3.66 -3.03
CA LEU A 32 -2.72 4.25 -4.21
C LEU A 32 -3.93 3.43 -4.66
N TYR A 33 -3.81 2.10 -4.63
CA TYR A 33 -4.91 1.20 -4.93
C TYR A 33 -6.11 1.44 -4.00
N VAL A 34 -5.95 1.31 -2.68
CA VAL A 34 -7.08 1.48 -1.75
C VAL A 34 -7.67 2.89 -1.78
N LEU A 35 -6.84 3.93 -1.92
CA LEU A 35 -7.33 5.31 -2.03
C LEU A 35 -8.18 5.51 -3.28
N SER A 36 -7.85 4.84 -4.39
CA SER A 36 -8.64 4.89 -5.62
C SER A 36 -10.02 4.24 -5.43
N HIS A 37 -10.11 3.15 -4.66
CA HIS A 37 -11.36 2.47 -4.35
C HIS A 37 -12.22 3.25 -3.35
N TYR A 38 -11.62 3.85 -2.32
CA TYR A 38 -12.36 4.76 -1.42
C TYR A 38 -12.97 5.94 -2.18
N ARG A 39 -12.29 6.47 -3.18
CA ARG A 39 -12.85 7.52 -4.05
C ARG A 39 -14.06 7.06 -4.86
N GLN A 40 -14.22 5.75 -5.07
CA GLN A 40 -15.34 5.13 -5.77
C GLN A 40 -16.45 4.66 -4.81
N GLY A 41 -16.33 4.95 -3.51
CA GLY A 41 -17.33 4.59 -2.50
C GLY A 41 -17.16 3.18 -1.93
N HIS A 42 -15.99 2.57 -2.08
CA HIS A 42 -15.70 1.29 -1.44
C HIS A 42 -15.73 1.38 0.09
N ASP A 43 -16.16 0.31 0.74
CA ASP A 43 -16.17 0.19 2.19
C ASP A 43 -14.75 0.19 2.78
N ARG A 44 -14.67 0.39 4.11
CA ARG A 44 -13.39 0.55 4.82
C ARG A 44 -12.45 -0.65 4.72
N LEU A 45 -13.00 -1.87 4.78
CA LEU A 45 -12.20 -3.10 4.82
C LEU A 45 -12.11 -3.70 3.42
N PHE A 46 -10.95 -4.27 3.11
CA PHE A 46 -10.70 -5.03 1.89
C PHE A 46 -10.35 -6.46 2.26
N ASP A 47 -10.88 -7.42 1.52
CA ASP A 47 -10.38 -8.78 1.55
C ASP A 47 -9.08 -8.87 0.76
N TYR A 48 -8.01 -9.32 1.42
CA TYR A 48 -6.71 -9.39 0.76
C TYR A 48 -6.68 -10.40 -0.40
N GLY A 49 -7.35 -11.55 -0.24
CA GLY A 49 -7.31 -12.63 -1.22
C GLY A 49 -8.09 -12.30 -2.49
N SER A 50 -9.33 -11.82 -2.35
CA SER A 50 -10.20 -11.57 -3.50
C SER A 50 -10.02 -10.18 -4.11
N GLU A 51 -9.59 -9.17 -3.36
CA GLU A 51 -9.61 -7.77 -3.83
C GLU A 51 -8.23 -7.16 -4.01
N ILE A 52 -7.21 -7.62 -3.26
CA ILE A 52 -5.90 -6.96 -3.23
C ILE A 52 -4.82 -7.76 -3.94
N HIS A 53 -4.77 -9.09 -3.77
CA HIS A 53 -3.61 -9.89 -4.14
C HIS A 53 -3.21 -9.74 -5.62
N GLU A 54 -4.12 -10.09 -6.53
CA GLU A 54 -3.89 -10.06 -7.98
C GLU A 54 -3.66 -8.63 -8.49
N GLN A 55 -4.44 -7.67 -7.99
CA GLN A 55 -4.32 -6.27 -8.40
C GLN A 55 -2.98 -5.67 -7.97
N LEU A 56 -2.53 -5.99 -6.76
CA LEU A 56 -1.23 -5.54 -6.27
C LEU A 56 -0.08 -6.22 -7.03
N LEU A 57 -0.23 -7.49 -7.41
CA LEU A 57 0.75 -8.18 -8.24
C LEU A 57 0.90 -7.50 -9.61
N ASP A 58 -0.21 -7.22 -10.31
CA ASP A 58 -0.21 -6.50 -11.60
C ASP A 58 0.43 -5.11 -11.47
N LEU A 59 0.11 -4.37 -10.40
CA LEU A 59 0.74 -3.07 -10.13
C LEU A 59 2.25 -3.18 -9.91
N LEU A 60 2.73 -4.23 -9.23
CA LEU A 60 4.16 -4.47 -9.02
C LEU A 60 4.87 -4.83 -10.32
N GLU A 61 4.23 -5.58 -11.20
CA GLU A 61 4.77 -5.91 -12.52
C GLU A 61 4.90 -4.67 -13.41
N ARG A 62 3.91 -3.78 -13.39
CA ARG A 62 3.90 -2.57 -14.22
C ARG A 62 4.79 -1.44 -13.71
N TYR A 63 4.81 -1.24 -12.40
CA TYR A 63 5.40 -0.04 -11.79
C TYR A 63 6.53 -0.33 -10.78
N GLY A 64 6.77 -1.59 -10.47
CA GLY A 64 7.88 -2.01 -9.62
C GLY A 64 9.22 -2.08 -10.36
N PRO A 65 10.34 -2.18 -9.63
CA PRO A 65 11.63 -2.47 -10.24
C PRO A 65 11.61 -3.86 -10.88
N GLN A 66 12.34 -4.03 -11.97
CA GLN A 66 12.44 -5.33 -12.64
C GLN A 66 13.01 -6.38 -11.70
N ARG A 67 12.28 -7.48 -11.53
CA ARG A 67 12.63 -8.64 -10.71
C ARG A 67 12.35 -9.91 -11.48
N ARG A 68 12.99 -11.01 -11.08
CA ARG A 68 12.71 -12.34 -11.64
C ARG A 68 11.26 -12.77 -11.40
N GLU A 69 10.71 -12.35 -10.27
CA GLU A 69 9.34 -12.62 -9.85
C GLU A 69 8.88 -11.46 -8.98
N GLN A 70 7.70 -10.91 -9.27
CA GLN A 70 7.05 -9.95 -8.39
C GLN A 70 6.28 -10.72 -7.33
N ARG A 71 6.36 -10.25 -6.08
CA ARG A 71 5.65 -10.88 -4.98
C ARG A 71 4.96 -9.78 -4.18
N PRO A 72 3.63 -9.84 -4.02
CA PRO A 72 2.94 -8.94 -3.12
C PRO A 72 3.19 -9.43 -1.69
N ASP A 73 4.41 -9.20 -1.17
CA ASP A 73 4.90 -9.64 0.16
C ASP A 73 4.15 -8.95 1.32
N MET A 74 2.83 -9.11 1.32
CA MET A 74 1.83 -8.62 2.26
C MET A 74 2.17 -7.24 2.84
N PRO A 75 2.20 -6.17 2.02
CA PRO A 75 2.57 -4.84 2.49
C PRO A 75 1.65 -4.29 3.59
N PHE A 76 0.43 -4.83 3.71
CA PHE A 76 -0.53 -4.49 4.76
C PHE A 76 0.00 -4.84 6.17
N TRP A 77 0.74 -5.95 6.35
CA TRP A 77 1.40 -6.27 7.63
C TRP A 77 2.47 -5.24 7.97
N ARG A 78 3.20 -4.74 6.97
CA ARG A 78 4.23 -3.72 7.15
C ARG A 78 3.63 -2.33 7.37
N LEU A 79 2.47 -2.04 6.81
CA LEU A 79 1.72 -0.79 7.02
C LEU A 79 1.11 -0.71 8.41
N LYS A 80 0.70 -1.85 9.00
CA LYS A 80 0.22 -1.90 10.39
C LYS A 80 1.23 -1.25 11.37
N GLY A 81 2.53 -1.45 11.13
CA GLY A 81 3.60 -0.84 11.91
C GLY A 81 3.71 0.69 11.79
N ASP A 82 3.14 1.30 10.74
CA ASP A 82 3.12 2.76 10.57
C ASP A 82 1.97 3.44 11.35
N GLY A 83 1.12 2.66 12.04
CA GLY A 83 0.18 3.18 13.05
C GLY A 83 -1.13 3.78 12.51
N PHE A 84 -1.37 3.75 11.20
CA PHE A 84 -2.62 4.23 10.59
C PHE A 84 -3.35 3.16 9.77
N TRP A 85 -2.87 1.91 9.80
CA TRP A 85 -3.44 0.79 9.07
C TRP A 85 -3.96 -0.29 10.02
N GLU A 86 -5.15 -0.81 9.75
CA GLU A 86 -5.83 -1.82 10.57
C GLU A 86 -5.99 -3.13 9.80
N LEU A 87 -5.95 -4.26 10.52
CA LEU A 87 -6.20 -5.61 10.01
C LEU A 87 -7.23 -6.28 10.90
N GLN A 88 -8.14 -7.06 10.32
CA GLN A 88 -9.18 -7.82 11.00
C GLN A 88 -9.07 -9.31 10.65
#